data_AF-A0A8J7SHV9-F1
#
_entry.id   AF-A0A8J7SHV9-F1
#
_cell.length_a   1.000
_cell.length_b   1.000
_cell.length_c   1.000
_cell.angle_alpha   90.00
_cell.angle_beta   90.00
_cell.angle_gamma   90.00
#
_symmetry.space_group_name_H-M   'P 1'
#
loop_
_entity.id
_entity.type
_entity.pdbx_description
1 polymer ?
#
loop_
_entity_poly.entity_id
_entity_poly.type
_entity_poly.pdbx_seq_one_letter_code
_entity_poly.pdbx_strand_id
1 'polypeptide(L)'
;MADRLSTSQRRMNRAGEEYAREIVKALPELRDGGRTAAAREKYYAQLVKDKILSLTPLFEGKIEDGENCIDEKEYSDLLAVFTESDFIAGNQRLEFLVKYASGSNLKSEQQLLAYRLLKKDAGQLTKLKENRRKEVISAVALAYQSYVETSKEKPASLHDLQLADEHKVYADGQDWIYLGGDPKVLKFFGNVVCVIEPVATDGKRAVGFTNGKVSFYKEDYIVEQIEAYAKRVESSKASSTKKSPKQDAPADLMEVSNEQSNENVVVARSVSLDNWLADNELGLQAALAAYQEWSQLRNEAPDRLADMMLDENHRVCQRRKGRNADWLYLGGREAGAYLDSERVVYLSPFEVDGHRIAALASSEVVLISAEQAKELLTQIRLQAR
;
A
#
# COMPACT_ATOMS: atom_id res chain seq x y z
N MET A 1 -30.74 36.57 -1.39
CA MET A 1 -31.79 35.52 -1.42
C MET A 1 -31.24 34.37 -0.60
N ALA A 2 -31.89 33.98 0.50
CA ALA A 2 -31.46 32.80 1.24
C ALA A 2 -31.86 31.58 0.39
N ASP A 3 -30.88 30.85 -0.14
CA ASP A 3 -31.12 29.60 -0.86
C ASP A 3 -31.95 28.68 0.03
N ARG A 4 -33.19 28.42 -0.40
CA ARG A 4 -34.05 27.46 0.27
C ARG A 4 -33.47 26.08 -0.02
N LEU A 5 -32.98 25.41 1.02
CA LEU A 5 -32.51 24.03 0.93
C LEU A 5 -33.57 23.14 0.27
N SER A 6 -33.12 22.27 -0.64
CA SER A 6 -33.97 21.25 -1.27
C SER A 6 -34.65 20.38 -0.21
N THR A 7 -35.74 19.71 -0.61
CA THR A 7 -36.44 18.79 0.30
C THR A 7 -35.53 17.62 0.69
N SER A 8 -34.75 17.10 -0.26
CA SER A 8 -33.73 16.07 -0.03
C SER A 8 -32.63 16.53 0.94
N GLN A 9 -32.09 17.74 0.78
CA GLN A 9 -31.05 18.24 1.69
C GLN A 9 -31.58 18.44 3.11
N ARG A 10 -32.86 18.84 3.27
CA ARG A 10 -33.52 18.90 4.59
C ARG A 10 -33.68 17.52 5.24
N ARG A 11 -34.02 16.48 4.47
CA ARG A 11 -34.06 15.09 4.95
C ARG A 11 -32.68 14.61 5.41
N MET A 12 -31.64 14.86 4.61
CA MET A 12 -30.26 14.51 4.96
C MET A 12 -29.77 15.22 6.22
N ASN A 13 -30.05 16.52 6.36
CA ASN A 13 -29.71 17.28 7.57
C ASN A 13 -30.40 16.69 8.80
N ARG A 14 -31.69 16.35 8.70
CA ARG A 14 -32.43 15.70 9.79
C ARG A 14 -31.83 14.34 10.17
N ALA A 15 -31.45 13.52 9.20
CA ALA A 15 -30.75 12.26 9.46
C ALA A 15 -29.42 12.49 10.22
N GLY A 16 -28.66 13.52 9.83
CA GLY A 16 -27.44 13.93 10.52
C GLY A 16 -27.68 14.38 11.97
N GLU A 17 -28.72 15.18 12.22
CA GLU A 17 -29.11 15.62 13.56
C GLU A 17 -29.56 14.45 14.44
N GLU A 18 -30.35 13.53 13.89
CA GLU A 18 -30.79 12.31 14.58
C GLU A 18 -29.59 11.44 14.93
N TYR A 19 -28.66 11.21 14.00
CA TYR A 19 -27.43 10.46 14.27
C TYR A 19 -26.57 11.12 15.37
N ALA A 20 -26.34 12.44 15.28
CA ALA A 20 -25.58 13.19 16.28
C ALA A 20 -26.24 13.11 17.67
N ARG A 21 -27.57 13.12 17.73
CA ARG A 21 -28.33 12.95 18.97
C ARG A 21 -28.11 11.58 19.58
N GLU A 22 -28.24 10.52 18.79
CA GLU A 22 -28.13 9.14 19.27
C GLU A 22 -26.70 8.79 19.69
N ILE A 23 -25.68 9.22 18.93
CA ILE A 23 -24.28 8.90 19.28
C ILE A 23 -23.82 9.61 20.57
N VAL A 24 -24.20 10.87 20.79
CA VAL A 24 -23.88 11.60 22.04
C VAL A 24 -24.67 11.07 23.24
N LYS A 25 -25.83 10.43 22.98
CA LYS A 25 -26.58 9.72 24.01
C LYS A 25 -25.87 8.41 24.38
N ALA A 26 -25.41 7.66 23.38
CA ALA A 26 -24.71 6.39 23.55
C ALA A 26 -23.29 6.56 24.15
N LEU A 27 -22.59 7.65 23.83
CA LEU A 27 -21.21 7.91 24.21
C LEU A 27 -21.09 9.21 25.02
N PRO A 28 -21.27 9.16 26.36
CA PRO A 28 -21.19 10.35 27.21
C PRO A 28 -19.83 11.07 27.17
N GLU A 29 -18.76 10.35 26.86
CA GLU A 29 -17.40 10.90 26.68
C GLU A 29 -17.33 11.99 25.59
N LEU A 30 -18.18 11.92 24.55
CA LEU A 30 -18.28 12.97 23.53
C LEU A 30 -18.76 14.31 24.08
N ARG A 31 -19.26 14.34 25.33
CA ARG A 31 -19.69 15.57 25.99
C ARG A 31 -18.53 16.39 26.53
N ASP A 32 -17.38 15.76 26.82
CA ASP A 32 -16.19 16.42 27.36
C ASP A 32 -16.51 17.32 28.59
N GLY A 33 -17.30 16.78 29.53
CA GLY A 33 -17.79 17.50 30.71
C GLY A 33 -18.87 18.57 30.46
N GLY A 34 -19.23 18.81 29.20
CA GLY A 34 -20.19 19.81 28.77
C GLY A 34 -21.66 19.35 28.73
N ARG A 35 -22.55 20.25 28.29
CA ARG A 35 -23.98 19.97 28.11
C ARG A 35 -24.22 19.10 26.88
N THR A 36 -25.14 18.13 26.98
CA THR A 36 -25.53 17.23 25.89
C THR A 36 -25.91 17.97 24.60
N ALA A 37 -26.62 19.11 24.68
CA ALA A 37 -27.00 19.90 23.51
C ALA A 37 -25.79 20.45 22.75
N ALA A 38 -24.81 21.03 23.46
CA ALA A 38 -23.59 21.57 22.86
C ALA A 38 -22.74 20.46 22.20
N ALA A 39 -22.67 19.28 22.82
CA ALA A 39 -21.97 18.13 22.24
C ALA A 39 -22.63 17.63 20.95
N ARG A 40 -23.97 17.61 20.89
CA ARG A 40 -24.74 17.27 19.68
C ARG A 40 -24.50 18.26 18.56
N GLU A 41 -24.59 19.56 18.85
CA GLU A 41 -24.33 20.63 17.87
C GLU A 41 -22.90 20.57 17.34
N LYS A 42 -21.92 20.34 18.22
CA LYS A 42 -20.51 20.17 17.84
C LYS A 42 -20.32 18.96 16.92
N TYR A 43 -20.93 17.82 17.26
CA TYR A 43 -20.83 16.61 16.43
C TYR A 43 -21.51 16.81 15.07
N TYR A 44 -22.70 17.39 15.04
CA TYR A 44 -23.41 17.72 13.79
C TYR A 44 -22.61 18.69 12.92
N ALA A 45 -22.06 19.76 13.51
CA ALA A 45 -21.21 20.71 12.80
C ALA A 45 -19.97 20.02 12.19
N GLN A 46 -19.42 19.00 12.86
CA GLN A 46 -18.34 18.19 12.32
C GLN A 46 -18.78 17.38 11.09
N LEU A 47 -19.99 16.78 11.10
CA LEU A 47 -20.53 16.08 9.93
C LEU A 47 -20.71 17.03 8.73
N VAL A 48 -21.16 18.27 8.97
CA VAL A 48 -21.27 19.30 7.93
C VAL A 48 -19.89 19.69 7.40
N LYS A 49 -18.94 19.97 8.29
CA LYS A 49 -17.55 20.35 7.93
C LYS A 49 -16.88 19.28 7.08
N ASP A 50 -17.10 18.02 7.40
CA ASP A 50 -16.54 16.87 6.68
C ASP A 50 -17.31 16.54 5.39
N LYS A 51 -18.29 17.37 5.02
CA LYS A 51 -19.17 17.19 3.84
C LYS A 51 -19.92 15.85 3.83
N ILE A 52 -20.09 15.21 5.00
CA ILE A 52 -20.82 13.94 5.13
C ILE A 52 -22.30 14.12 4.78
N LEU A 53 -22.87 15.29 5.05
CA LEU A 53 -24.29 15.60 4.83
C LEU A 53 -24.58 16.25 3.46
N SER A 54 -23.55 16.58 2.67
CA SER A 54 -23.73 17.31 1.41
C SER A 54 -24.27 16.41 0.29
N LEU A 55 -25.36 16.76 -0.35
CA LEU A 55 -25.89 16.00 -1.48
C LEU A 55 -25.35 16.53 -2.82
N THR A 56 -25.16 15.61 -3.77
CA THR A 56 -24.98 15.95 -5.19
C THR A 56 -26.35 15.86 -5.89
N PRO A 57 -26.54 16.48 -7.07
CA PRO A 57 -27.81 16.42 -7.78
C PRO A 57 -28.32 14.97 -8.01
N LEU A 58 -27.40 14.03 -8.24
CA LEU A 58 -27.71 12.61 -8.36
C LEU A 58 -28.37 12.04 -7.07
N PHE A 59 -27.77 12.31 -5.91
CA PHE A 59 -28.32 11.83 -4.64
C PHE A 59 -29.57 12.60 -4.22
N GLU A 60 -29.67 13.88 -4.57
CA GLU A 60 -30.89 14.66 -4.34
C GLU A 60 -32.08 14.04 -5.07
N GLY A 61 -31.92 13.70 -6.36
CA GLY A 61 -32.95 13.04 -7.17
C GLY A 61 -33.34 11.68 -6.58
N LYS A 62 -32.36 10.81 -6.28
CA LYS A 62 -32.64 9.51 -5.66
C LYS A 62 -33.41 9.60 -4.34
N ILE A 63 -33.07 10.56 -3.47
CA ILE A 63 -33.78 10.76 -2.20
C ILE A 63 -35.21 11.32 -2.42
N GLU A 64 -35.39 12.14 -3.45
CA GLU A 64 -36.69 12.67 -3.84
C GLU A 64 -37.61 11.56 -4.36
N ASP A 65 -37.07 10.70 -5.22
CA ASP A 65 -37.77 9.57 -5.84
C ASP A 65 -37.95 8.37 -4.90
N GLY A 66 -37.31 8.39 -3.73
CA GLY A 66 -37.37 7.31 -2.73
C GLY A 66 -36.54 6.08 -3.13
N GLU A 67 -35.58 6.25 -4.02
CA GLU A 67 -34.66 5.21 -4.46
C GLU A 67 -33.48 5.05 -3.50
N ASN A 68 -32.82 3.89 -3.54
CA ASN A 68 -31.60 3.65 -2.78
C ASN A 68 -30.44 4.47 -3.36
N CYS A 69 -29.79 5.26 -2.51
CA CYS A 69 -28.64 6.07 -2.91
C CYS A 69 -27.43 5.22 -3.28
N ILE A 70 -27.24 4.11 -2.57
CA ILE A 70 -26.06 3.24 -2.63
C ILE A 70 -26.51 1.84 -3.05
N ASP A 71 -25.68 1.16 -3.82
CA ASP A 71 -25.89 -0.24 -4.18
C ASP A 71 -25.84 -1.13 -2.93
N GLU A 72 -26.76 -2.09 -2.85
CA GLU A 72 -26.91 -2.93 -1.66
C GLU A 72 -25.67 -3.79 -1.42
N LYS A 73 -25.05 -4.31 -2.49
CA LYS A 73 -23.83 -5.10 -2.40
C LYS A 73 -22.65 -4.25 -1.96
N GLU A 74 -22.49 -3.05 -2.54
CA GLU A 74 -21.45 -2.12 -2.11
C GLU A 74 -21.58 -1.76 -0.62
N TYR A 75 -22.82 -1.54 -0.15
CA TYR A 75 -23.09 -1.24 1.25
C TYR A 75 -22.79 -2.43 2.17
N SER A 76 -23.21 -3.65 1.79
CA SER A 76 -22.96 -4.86 2.57
C SER A 76 -21.48 -5.20 2.64
N ASP A 77 -20.75 -5.08 1.52
CA ASP A 77 -19.32 -5.36 1.44
C ASP A 77 -18.54 -4.39 2.35
N LEU A 78 -18.90 -3.11 2.35
CA LEU A 78 -18.29 -2.13 3.25
C LEU A 78 -18.63 -2.41 4.72
N LEU A 79 -19.87 -2.79 5.03
CA LEU A 79 -20.26 -3.12 6.41
C LEU A 79 -19.54 -4.37 6.92
N ALA A 80 -19.29 -5.36 6.06
CA ALA A 80 -18.57 -6.59 6.39
C ALA A 80 -17.14 -6.31 6.91
N VAL A 81 -16.43 -5.35 6.30
CA VAL A 81 -15.08 -4.91 6.73
C VAL A 81 -15.04 -4.52 8.21
N PHE A 82 -16.15 -3.99 8.73
CA PHE A 82 -16.30 -3.61 10.11
C PHE A 82 -16.76 -4.79 10.96
N THR A 83 -17.86 -5.46 10.59
CA THR A 83 -18.42 -6.55 11.42
C THR A 83 -17.46 -7.71 11.67
N GLU A 84 -16.54 -7.96 10.75
CA GLU A 84 -15.55 -9.04 10.83
C GLU A 84 -14.23 -8.60 11.50
N SER A 85 -14.14 -7.36 12.00
CA SER A 85 -12.89 -6.80 12.52
C SER A 85 -12.80 -6.87 14.05
N ASP A 86 -11.83 -7.60 14.58
CA ASP A 86 -11.49 -7.64 16.01
C ASP A 86 -11.26 -6.25 16.64
N PHE A 87 -10.85 -5.27 15.82
CA PHE A 87 -10.64 -3.87 16.23
C PHE A 87 -11.90 -3.11 16.63
N ILE A 88 -13.09 -3.67 16.38
CA ILE A 88 -14.35 -3.06 16.82
C ILE A 88 -14.57 -3.29 18.31
N ALA A 89 -14.18 -4.46 18.82
CA ALA A 89 -14.38 -4.80 20.21
C ALA A 89 -13.64 -3.81 21.13
N GLY A 90 -14.40 -3.08 21.94
CA GLY A 90 -13.86 -2.05 22.84
C GLY A 90 -13.78 -0.65 22.23
N ASN A 91 -14.08 -0.48 20.93
CA ASN A 91 -14.26 0.83 20.31
C ASN A 91 -15.75 1.18 20.21
N GLN A 92 -16.27 1.76 21.29
CA GLN A 92 -17.71 2.06 21.43
C GLN A 92 -18.28 2.94 20.31
N ARG A 93 -17.45 3.81 19.68
CA ARG A 93 -17.85 4.61 18.53
C ARG A 93 -18.07 3.77 17.27
N LEU A 94 -17.14 2.85 16.98
CA LEU A 94 -17.28 1.95 15.83
C LEU A 94 -18.40 0.93 16.06
N GLU A 95 -18.53 0.41 17.28
CA GLU A 95 -19.65 -0.46 17.67
C GLU A 95 -21.00 0.24 17.43
N PHE A 96 -21.13 1.51 17.84
CA PHE A 96 -22.31 2.31 17.59
C PHE A 96 -22.57 2.50 16.09
N LEU A 97 -21.54 2.84 15.31
CA LEU A 97 -21.67 3.04 13.87
C LEU A 97 -22.12 1.76 13.15
N VAL A 98 -21.52 0.62 13.46
CA VAL A 98 -21.94 -0.68 12.90
C VAL A 98 -23.38 -0.97 13.26
N LYS A 99 -23.77 -0.82 14.53
CA LYS A 99 -25.16 -1.03 14.96
C LYS A 99 -26.15 -0.11 14.23
N TYR A 100 -25.78 1.16 14.04
CA TYR A 100 -26.58 2.10 13.26
C TYR A 100 -26.70 1.66 11.79
N ALA A 101 -25.57 1.28 11.18
CA ALA A 101 -25.49 0.88 9.79
C ALA A 101 -26.20 -0.46 9.48
N SER A 102 -26.22 -1.40 10.43
CA SER A 102 -26.93 -2.69 10.33
C SER A 102 -28.45 -2.57 10.57
N GLY A 103 -28.99 -1.36 10.75
CA GLY A 103 -30.43 -1.16 10.96
C GLY A 103 -31.25 -1.67 9.78
N SER A 104 -32.20 -2.58 10.02
CA SER A 104 -32.96 -3.27 8.96
C SER A 104 -33.94 -2.39 8.18
N ASN A 105 -34.11 -1.11 8.54
CA ASN A 105 -35.10 -0.19 7.94
C ASN A 105 -34.55 1.24 7.81
N LEU A 106 -33.27 1.39 7.46
CA LEU A 106 -32.72 2.72 7.18
C LEU A 106 -33.36 3.29 5.91
N LYS A 107 -33.82 4.54 5.98
CA LYS A 107 -34.23 5.29 4.79
C LYS A 107 -33.02 5.63 3.91
N SER A 108 -33.24 5.97 2.63
CA SER A 108 -32.17 6.29 1.68
C SER A 108 -31.17 7.33 2.20
N GLU A 109 -31.64 8.41 2.84
CA GLU A 109 -30.76 9.43 3.44
C GLU A 109 -29.95 8.91 4.64
N GLN A 110 -30.53 8.00 5.43
CA GLN A 110 -29.88 7.41 6.59
C GLN A 110 -28.85 6.35 6.16
N GLN A 111 -29.16 5.58 5.12
CA GLN A 111 -28.25 4.62 4.51
C GLN A 111 -27.07 5.33 3.86
N LEU A 112 -27.32 6.44 3.13
CA LEU A 112 -26.25 7.28 2.56
C LEU A 112 -25.34 7.87 3.66
N LEU A 113 -25.93 8.33 4.77
CA LEU A 113 -25.19 8.80 5.93
C LEU A 113 -24.31 7.70 6.53
N ALA A 114 -24.88 6.52 6.79
CA ALA A 114 -24.15 5.36 7.31
C ALA A 114 -22.99 4.97 6.40
N TYR A 115 -23.24 4.85 5.08
CA TYR A 115 -22.23 4.53 4.09
C TYR A 115 -21.05 5.51 4.11
N ARG A 116 -21.33 6.82 4.14
CA ARG A 116 -20.28 7.85 4.16
C ARG A 116 -19.47 7.84 5.45
N LEU A 117 -20.10 7.56 6.58
CA LEU A 117 -19.42 7.41 7.86
C LEU A 117 -18.53 6.16 7.88
N LEU A 118 -19.03 5.02 7.42
CA LEU A 118 -18.25 3.79 7.27
C LEU A 118 -17.05 4.02 6.34
N LYS A 119 -17.26 4.65 5.19
CA LYS A 119 -16.18 4.92 4.23
C LYS A 119 -15.09 5.82 4.83
N LYS A 120 -15.49 6.84 5.59
CA LYS A 120 -14.55 7.72 6.30
C LYS A 120 -13.74 6.97 7.35
N ASP A 121 -14.39 6.14 8.16
CA ASP A 121 -13.73 5.42 9.24
C ASP A 121 -12.98 4.16 8.73
N ALA A 122 -13.27 3.66 7.53
CA ALA A 122 -12.60 2.51 6.93
C ALA A 122 -11.11 2.81 6.70
N GLY A 123 -10.78 4.01 6.22
CA GLY A 123 -9.38 4.43 6.08
C GLY A 123 -8.65 4.51 7.43
N GLN A 124 -9.34 4.80 8.52
CA GLN A 124 -8.75 4.76 9.87
C GLN A 124 -8.56 3.32 10.35
N LEU A 125 -9.54 2.45 10.08
CA LEU A 125 -9.49 1.03 10.42
C LEU A 125 -8.33 0.33 9.69
N THR A 126 -8.12 0.60 8.40
CA THR A 126 -6.97 0.09 7.65
C THR A 126 -5.65 0.50 8.30
N LYS A 127 -5.51 1.77 8.70
CA LYS A 127 -4.31 2.25 9.39
C LYS A 127 -4.11 1.61 10.76
N LEU A 128 -5.19 1.39 11.52
CA LEU A 128 -5.12 0.69 12.81
C LEU A 128 -4.70 -0.76 12.62
N LYS A 129 -5.28 -1.46 11.65
CA LYS A 129 -4.90 -2.81 11.23
C LYS A 129 -3.41 -2.85 10.84
N GLU A 130 -2.96 -1.93 9.99
CA GLU A 130 -1.53 -1.80 9.61
C GLU A 130 -0.60 -1.58 10.82
N ASN A 131 -0.95 -0.66 11.71
CA ASN A 131 -0.11 -0.33 12.86
C ASN A 131 0.00 -1.50 13.82
N ARG A 132 -1.13 -2.17 14.12
CA ARG A 132 -1.12 -3.37 14.95
C ARG A 132 -0.29 -4.47 14.31
N ARG A 133 -0.40 -4.68 13.00
CA ARG A 133 0.44 -5.66 12.28
C ARG A 133 1.93 -5.34 12.37
N LYS A 134 2.30 -4.07 12.20
CA LYS A 134 3.69 -3.59 12.39
C LYS A 134 4.18 -3.87 13.81
N GLU A 135 3.35 -3.56 14.81
CA GLU A 135 3.66 -3.79 16.22
C GLU A 135 3.91 -5.27 16.49
N VAL A 136 2.97 -6.15 16.13
CA VAL A 136 3.06 -7.58 16.43
C VAL A 136 4.26 -8.20 15.73
N ILE A 137 4.46 -7.95 14.44
CA ILE A 137 5.58 -8.55 13.70
C ILE A 137 6.94 -8.02 14.18
N SER A 138 7.00 -6.77 14.63
CA SER A 138 8.17 -6.18 15.27
C SER A 138 8.46 -6.86 16.61
N ALA A 139 7.43 -7.08 17.44
CA ALA A 139 7.57 -7.78 18.70
C ALA A 139 8.08 -9.21 18.51
N VAL A 140 7.58 -9.94 17.52
CA VAL A 140 8.06 -11.29 17.17
C VAL A 140 9.52 -11.26 16.71
N ALA A 141 9.89 -10.34 15.82
CA ALA A 141 11.25 -10.23 15.31
C ALA A 141 12.27 -9.85 16.41
N LEU A 142 11.91 -8.95 17.32
CA LEU A 142 12.73 -8.55 18.47
C LEU A 142 12.85 -9.67 19.51
N ALA A 143 11.76 -10.39 19.78
CA ALA A 143 11.78 -11.55 20.68
C ALA A 143 12.69 -12.66 20.12
N TYR A 144 12.62 -12.91 18.81
CA TYR A 144 13.52 -13.83 18.12
C TYR A 144 14.98 -13.40 18.30
N GLN A 145 15.31 -12.14 18.03
CA GLN A 145 16.67 -11.63 18.17
C GLN A 145 17.18 -11.81 19.61
N SER A 146 16.37 -11.43 20.59
CA SER A 146 16.70 -11.55 22.02
C SER A 146 16.93 -13.01 22.43
N TYR A 147 16.12 -13.94 21.90
CA TYR A 147 16.28 -15.37 22.14
C TYR A 147 17.62 -15.88 21.61
N VAL A 148 17.99 -15.55 20.37
CA VAL A 148 19.27 -15.97 19.76
C VAL A 148 20.47 -15.35 20.49
N GLU A 149 20.36 -14.08 20.90
CA GLU A 149 21.41 -13.41 21.67
C GLU A 149 21.65 -14.09 23.03
N THR A 150 20.60 -14.63 23.65
CA THR A 150 20.65 -15.28 24.98
C THR A 150 21.03 -16.75 24.90
N SER A 151 20.30 -17.55 24.11
CA SER A 151 20.46 -19.00 24.02
C SER A 151 21.61 -19.44 23.12
N LYS A 152 22.09 -18.55 22.24
CA LYS A 152 23.03 -18.86 21.14
C LYS A 152 22.49 -19.89 20.13
N GLU A 153 21.20 -20.22 20.22
CA GLU A 153 20.51 -21.14 19.33
C GLU A 153 19.33 -20.45 18.66
N LYS A 154 18.85 -21.02 17.55
CA LYS A 154 17.63 -20.55 16.90
C LYS A 154 16.42 -21.19 17.57
N PRO A 155 15.35 -20.45 17.86
CA PRO A 155 14.12 -21.02 18.38
C PRO A 155 13.51 -21.99 17.35
N ALA A 156 13.06 -23.15 17.79
CA ALA A 156 12.46 -24.16 16.93
C ALA A 156 11.04 -23.78 16.50
N SER A 157 10.36 -22.97 17.31
CA SER A 157 8.99 -22.49 17.09
C SER A 157 8.77 -21.09 17.67
N LEU A 158 7.63 -20.47 17.33
CA LEU A 158 7.19 -19.23 17.99
C LEU A 158 6.90 -19.41 19.49
N HIS A 159 6.60 -20.62 19.95
CA HIS A 159 6.32 -20.90 21.36
C HIS A 159 7.58 -20.80 22.24
N ASP A 160 8.75 -20.94 21.65
CA ASP A 160 10.03 -20.76 22.34
C ASP A 160 10.31 -19.27 22.63
N LEU A 161 9.59 -18.37 21.95
CA LEU A 161 9.68 -16.93 22.15
C LEU A 161 8.77 -16.49 23.29
N GLN A 162 9.30 -15.65 24.19
CA GLN A 162 8.50 -15.00 25.23
C GLN A 162 7.67 -13.87 24.62
N LEU A 163 6.54 -14.22 24.02
CA LEU A 163 5.57 -13.30 23.43
C LEU A 163 4.37 -13.10 24.36
N ALA A 164 3.83 -11.88 24.38
CA ALA A 164 2.52 -11.61 24.95
C ALA A 164 1.44 -12.44 24.23
N ASP A 165 0.38 -12.85 24.93
CA ASP A 165 -0.65 -13.75 24.37
C ASP A 165 -1.27 -13.20 23.08
N GLU A 166 -1.49 -11.89 23.04
CA GLU A 166 -2.01 -11.15 21.90
C GLU A 166 -1.07 -11.11 20.67
N HIS A 167 0.18 -11.54 20.81
CA HIS A 167 1.18 -11.59 19.73
C HIS A 167 1.43 -13.01 19.22
N LYS A 168 0.85 -14.04 19.86
CA LYS A 168 1.10 -15.44 19.53
C LYS A 168 0.36 -15.93 18.29
N VAL A 169 -0.78 -15.32 17.96
CA VAL A 169 -1.66 -15.71 16.84
C VAL A 169 -1.91 -14.48 15.96
N TYR A 170 -2.09 -14.68 14.66
CA TYR A 170 -2.57 -13.63 13.78
C TYR A 170 -4.10 -13.51 13.90
N ALA A 171 -4.67 -12.35 13.57
CA ALA A 171 -6.12 -12.11 13.64
C ALA A 171 -6.90 -13.24 12.91
N ASP A 172 -8.13 -13.49 13.35
CA ASP A 172 -9.03 -14.50 12.76
C ASP A 172 -8.58 -15.97 12.91
N GLY A 173 -7.75 -16.26 13.93
CA GLY A 173 -7.36 -17.64 14.27
C GLY A 173 -6.37 -18.28 13.31
N GLN A 174 -5.72 -17.49 12.46
CA GLN A 174 -4.64 -17.97 11.60
C GLN A 174 -3.29 -17.88 12.31
N ASP A 175 -2.41 -18.85 12.04
CA ASP A 175 -1.06 -18.85 12.59
C ASP A 175 -0.10 -18.02 11.72
N TRP A 176 0.86 -17.38 12.38
CA TRP A 176 2.00 -16.76 11.71
C TRP A 176 2.81 -17.79 10.92
N ILE A 177 3.31 -17.42 9.74
CA ILE A 177 4.22 -18.27 8.97
C ILE A 177 5.62 -18.13 9.58
N TYR A 178 5.97 -19.04 10.49
CA TYR A 178 7.27 -19.07 11.16
C TYR A 178 8.34 -19.79 10.32
N LEU A 179 9.47 -19.14 10.09
CA LEU A 179 10.61 -19.66 9.32
C LEU A 179 11.91 -19.66 10.12
N GLY A 180 11.92 -19.08 11.32
CA GLY A 180 13.12 -18.79 12.10
C GLY A 180 13.96 -20.01 12.53
N GLY A 181 13.36 -21.20 12.60
CA GLY A 181 14.05 -22.45 12.95
C GLY A 181 14.74 -23.16 11.78
N ASP A 182 14.45 -22.80 10.52
CA ASP A 182 14.91 -23.58 9.36
C ASP A 182 16.39 -23.25 9.00
N PRO A 183 17.29 -24.25 8.88
CA PRO A 183 18.66 -24.04 8.40
C PRO A 183 18.73 -23.61 6.93
N LYS A 184 17.72 -23.91 6.11
CA LYS A 184 17.59 -23.45 4.72
C LYS A 184 16.74 -22.18 4.73
N VAL A 185 17.38 -21.03 4.97
CA VAL A 185 16.59 -19.82 5.24
C VAL A 185 16.11 -19.13 3.96
N LEU A 186 14.81 -18.80 3.93
CA LEU A 186 14.27 -17.76 3.06
C LEU A 186 14.96 -16.41 3.38
N LYS A 187 15.51 -15.76 2.36
CA LYS A 187 16.22 -14.48 2.52
C LYS A 187 15.68 -13.43 1.58
N PHE A 188 15.26 -12.29 2.11
CA PHE A 188 14.90 -11.13 1.29
C PHE A 188 16.01 -10.09 1.42
N PHE A 189 16.57 -9.69 0.28
CA PHE A 189 17.67 -8.71 0.23
C PHE A 189 18.87 -9.08 1.14
N GLY A 190 19.13 -10.37 1.29
CA GLY A 190 20.22 -10.90 2.14
C GLY A 190 19.86 -11.02 3.63
N ASN A 191 18.72 -10.47 4.07
CA ASN A 191 18.23 -10.62 5.43
C ASN A 191 17.42 -11.91 5.55
N VAL A 192 17.67 -12.63 6.65
CA VAL A 192 17.06 -13.91 6.97
C VAL A 192 15.68 -13.65 7.57
N VAL A 193 14.64 -14.20 6.93
CA VAL A 193 13.25 -14.06 7.38
C VAL A 193 13.00 -14.99 8.56
N CYS A 194 12.37 -14.50 9.62
CA CYS A 194 11.94 -15.31 10.76
C CYS A 194 10.43 -15.53 10.81
N VAL A 195 9.64 -14.56 10.35
CA VAL A 195 8.17 -14.63 10.39
C VAL A 195 7.55 -13.86 9.23
N ILE A 196 6.43 -14.36 8.70
CA ILE A 196 5.65 -13.70 7.66
C ILE A 196 4.18 -13.67 8.08
N GLU A 197 3.51 -12.58 7.75
CA GLU A 197 2.06 -12.43 7.88
C GLU A 197 1.31 -13.41 6.93
N PRO A 198 0.30 -14.15 7.44
CA PRO A 198 -0.36 -15.19 6.66
C PRO A 198 -1.27 -14.65 5.55
N VAL A 199 -1.81 -13.44 5.70
CA VAL A 199 -2.73 -12.81 4.74
C VAL A 199 -2.17 -11.47 4.29
N ALA A 200 -2.35 -11.13 3.01
CA ALA A 200 -2.01 -9.82 2.51
C ALA A 200 -3.11 -8.81 2.83
N THR A 201 -2.71 -7.57 3.09
CA THR A 201 -3.63 -6.42 3.11
C THR A 201 -3.11 -5.40 2.12
N ASP A 202 -4.00 -4.91 1.27
CA ASP A 202 -3.67 -4.00 0.17
C ASP A 202 -2.54 -4.54 -0.72
N GLY A 203 -2.58 -5.86 -0.98
CA GLY A 203 -1.62 -6.57 -1.81
C GLY A 203 -0.21 -6.67 -1.21
N LYS A 204 -0.03 -6.38 0.08
CA LYS A 204 1.26 -6.51 0.79
C LYS A 204 1.13 -7.33 2.06
N ARG A 205 2.21 -8.03 2.43
CA ARG A 205 2.35 -8.71 3.73
C ARG A 205 3.54 -8.17 4.49
N ALA A 206 3.44 -8.13 5.80
CA ALA A 206 4.56 -7.82 6.66
C ALA A 206 5.51 -9.04 6.78
N VAL A 207 6.81 -8.75 6.84
CA VAL A 207 7.89 -9.73 6.99
C VAL A 207 8.83 -9.28 8.11
N GLY A 208 9.05 -10.16 9.09
CA GLY A 208 10.00 -9.98 10.17
C GLY A 208 11.32 -10.69 9.88
N PHE A 209 12.43 -10.02 10.16
CA PHE A 209 13.79 -10.53 9.96
C PHE A 209 14.45 -10.90 11.28
N THR A 210 15.42 -11.83 11.22
CA THR A 210 16.16 -12.28 12.41
C THR A 210 17.02 -11.20 13.08
N ASN A 211 17.21 -10.05 12.43
CA ASN A 211 17.91 -8.88 12.98
C ASN A 211 16.93 -7.84 13.57
N GLY A 212 15.69 -8.24 13.86
CA GLY A 212 14.67 -7.37 14.45
C GLY A 212 14.01 -6.40 13.47
N LYS A 213 14.47 -6.33 12.21
CA LYS A 213 13.87 -5.44 11.21
C LYS A 213 12.55 -5.99 10.69
N VAL A 214 11.67 -5.08 10.28
CA VAL A 214 10.38 -5.37 9.64
C VAL A 214 10.33 -4.69 8.29
N SER A 215 9.74 -5.33 7.29
CA SER A 215 9.46 -4.72 5.99
C SER A 215 8.18 -5.26 5.37
N PHE A 216 7.63 -4.52 4.42
CA PHE A 216 6.41 -4.87 3.69
C PHE A 216 6.76 -5.23 2.26
N TYR A 217 6.24 -6.35 1.79
CA TYR A 217 6.47 -6.81 0.42
C TYR A 217 5.14 -7.12 -0.26
N LYS A 218 5.08 -6.94 -1.58
CA LYS A 218 3.94 -7.36 -2.39
C LYS A 218 3.71 -8.86 -2.20
N GLU A 219 2.44 -9.26 -2.13
CA GLU A 219 2.04 -10.65 -1.95
C GLU A 219 2.68 -11.57 -3.00
N ASP A 220 2.59 -11.20 -4.28
CA ASP A 220 3.15 -11.98 -5.39
C ASP A 220 4.64 -12.24 -5.22
N TYR A 221 5.39 -11.25 -4.73
CA TYR A 221 6.82 -11.41 -4.46
C TYR A 221 7.07 -12.44 -3.36
N ILE A 222 6.29 -12.39 -2.28
CA ILE A 222 6.43 -13.35 -1.18
C ILE A 222 6.10 -14.76 -1.66
N VAL A 223 5.00 -14.92 -2.39
CA VAL A 223 4.58 -16.21 -2.96
C VAL A 223 5.67 -16.76 -3.89
N GLU A 224 6.20 -15.94 -4.80
CA GLU A 224 7.30 -16.34 -5.69
C GLU A 224 8.53 -16.82 -4.90
N GLN A 225 8.92 -16.11 -3.84
CA GLN A 225 10.06 -16.51 -3.03
C GLN A 225 9.81 -17.79 -2.23
N ILE A 226 8.60 -18.00 -1.72
CA ILE A 226 8.20 -19.23 -1.03
C ILE A 226 8.21 -20.42 -2.00
N GLU A 227 7.66 -20.26 -3.21
CA GLU A 227 7.67 -21.32 -4.23
C GLU A 227 9.09 -21.64 -4.70
N ALA A 228 9.91 -20.61 -4.94
CA ALA A 228 11.31 -20.80 -5.31
C ALA A 228 12.09 -21.52 -4.20
N TYR A 229 11.76 -21.23 -2.95
CA TYR A 229 12.30 -21.95 -1.79
C TYR A 229 11.87 -23.42 -1.77
N ALA A 230 10.57 -23.70 -1.91
CA ALA A 230 10.04 -25.06 -1.95
C ALA A 230 10.71 -25.91 -3.05
N LYS A 231 10.83 -25.36 -4.27
CA LYS A 231 11.52 -26.03 -5.40
C LYS A 231 13.00 -26.32 -5.12
N ARG A 232 13.71 -25.43 -4.44
CA ARG A 232 15.12 -25.65 -4.01
C ARG A 232 15.23 -26.77 -2.95
N VAL A 233 14.27 -26.83 -2.04
CA VAL A 233 14.23 -27.90 -1.01
C VAL A 233 13.98 -29.25 -1.66
N GLU A 234 13.08 -29.34 -2.65
CA GLU A 234 12.78 -30.58 -3.38
C GLU A 234 13.95 -31.04 -4.26
N SER A 235 14.53 -30.14 -5.05
CA SER A 235 15.70 -30.45 -5.89
C SER A 235 16.94 -30.87 -5.09
N SER A 236 17.15 -30.29 -3.90
CA SER A 236 18.24 -30.70 -3.00
C SER A 236 17.99 -32.05 -2.32
N LYS A 237 16.73 -32.49 -2.18
CA LYS A 237 16.41 -33.87 -1.77
C LYS A 237 16.68 -34.86 -2.91
N ALA A 238 16.34 -34.51 -4.15
CA ALA A 238 16.57 -35.35 -5.33
C ALA A 238 18.06 -35.58 -5.66
N SER A 239 18.96 -34.63 -5.36
CA SER A 239 20.40 -34.78 -5.59
C SER A 239 21.13 -35.63 -4.53
N SER A 240 20.49 -35.92 -3.40
CA SER A 240 21.10 -36.69 -2.31
C SER A 240 21.04 -38.21 -2.52
N THR A 241 20.34 -38.69 -3.55
CA THR A 241 20.17 -40.12 -3.86
C THR A 241 21.20 -40.69 -4.85
N LYS A 242 22.24 -39.92 -5.25
CA LYS A 242 23.33 -40.41 -6.12
C LYS A 242 24.73 -40.06 -5.58
N LYS A 243 25.22 -40.83 -4.62
CA LYS A 243 26.66 -41.05 -4.30
C LYS A 243 26.78 -42.44 -3.66
N SER A 244 27.68 -43.38 -3.97
CA SER A 244 28.72 -43.67 -4.98
C SER A 244 29.03 -45.20 -4.83
N PRO A 245 29.95 -45.87 -5.58
CA PRO A 245 31.38 -45.78 -5.26
C PRO A 245 32.36 -45.86 -6.46
N LYS A 246 33.62 -45.53 -6.14
CA LYS A 246 34.85 -45.44 -6.95
C LYS A 246 35.23 -46.74 -7.67
N GLN A 247 35.88 -46.64 -8.84
CA GLN A 247 37.06 -47.46 -9.19
C GLN A 247 37.85 -46.94 -10.42
N ASP A 248 39.12 -47.31 -10.44
CA ASP A 248 40.30 -46.84 -11.18
C ASP A 248 40.25 -46.79 -12.73
N ALA A 249 41.10 -45.94 -13.32
CA ALA A 249 41.46 -45.88 -14.76
C ALA A 249 42.52 -46.98 -15.09
N PRO A 250 42.94 -47.27 -16.36
CA PRO A 250 42.89 -46.42 -17.57
C PRO A 250 42.72 -47.11 -18.96
N ALA A 251 42.78 -46.27 -20.01
CA ALA A 251 43.25 -46.50 -21.40
C ALA A 251 42.21 -46.43 -22.56
N ASP A 252 42.43 -45.41 -23.40
CA ASP A 252 42.20 -45.25 -24.84
C ASP A 252 40.89 -45.72 -25.52
N LEU A 253 40.15 -44.76 -26.08
CA LEU A 253 39.81 -44.69 -27.51
C LEU A 253 39.29 -43.29 -27.91
N MET A 254 39.81 -42.85 -29.05
CA MET A 254 39.60 -41.61 -29.82
C MET A 254 38.12 -41.27 -30.10
N GLU A 255 37.73 -39.99 -29.89
CA GLU A 255 37.30 -38.97 -30.91
C GLU A 255 35.89 -39.24 -31.53
N VAL A 256 34.93 -38.31 -31.71
CA VAL A 256 34.92 -36.89 -32.07
C VAL A 256 33.53 -36.27 -31.71
N SER A 257 33.53 -34.94 -31.44
CA SER A 257 32.45 -33.92 -31.52
C SER A 257 31.22 -34.03 -30.59
N ASN A 258 30.62 -32.95 -30.06
CA ASN A 258 30.63 -31.55 -30.46
C ASN A 258 30.23 -30.64 -29.26
N GLU A 259 30.73 -29.41 -29.30
CA GLU A 259 30.07 -28.17 -28.84
C GLU A 259 29.86 -27.84 -27.34
N GLN A 260 30.45 -26.69 -27.01
CA GLN A 260 29.97 -25.65 -26.10
C GLN A 260 30.09 -25.89 -24.60
N SER A 261 31.25 -25.43 -24.11
CA SER A 261 31.34 -24.62 -22.91
C SER A 261 30.07 -23.79 -22.66
N ASN A 262 29.42 -24.02 -21.53
CA ASN A 262 28.73 -22.94 -20.84
C ASN A 262 29.14 -22.97 -19.38
N GLU A 263 30.09 -22.08 -19.09
CA GLU A 263 30.20 -21.41 -17.82
C GLU A 263 28.79 -21.00 -17.37
N ASN A 264 28.29 -21.57 -16.28
CA ASN A 264 27.23 -20.90 -15.53
C ASN A 264 27.87 -19.73 -14.76
N VAL A 265 28.22 -18.72 -15.55
CA VAL A 265 28.38 -17.35 -15.11
C VAL A 265 27.14 -17.00 -14.30
N VAL A 266 27.38 -16.46 -13.12
CA VAL A 266 26.39 -15.79 -12.29
C VAL A 266 25.77 -14.67 -13.13
N VAL A 267 24.65 -14.95 -13.81
CA VAL A 267 23.85 -13.91 -14.46
C VAL A 267 23.22 -13.09 -13.35
N ALA A 268 23.87 -11.98 -13.01
CA ALA A 268 23.18 -10.85 -12.42
C ALA A 268 22.05 -10.49 -13.39
N ARG A 269 20.83 -10.98 -13.12
CA ARG A 269 19.64 -10.68 -13.93
C ARG A 269 19.58 -9.16 -14.15
N SER A 270 19.81 -8.74 -15.39
CA SER A 270 19.44 -7.41 -15.87
C SER A 270 17.94 -7.26 -15.62
N VAL A 271 17.55 -6.10 -15.07
CA VAL A 271 16.13 -5.73 -15.09
C VAL A 271 15.88 -5.35 -16.54
N SER A 272 15.05 -6.11 -17.26
CA SER A 272 14.65 -5.67 -18.60
C SER A 272 13.99 -4.30 -18.47
N LEU A 273 14.30 -3.42 -19.42
CA LEU A 273 13.77 -2.06 -19.49
C LEU A 273 12.24 -2.04 -19.33
N ASP A 274 11.57 -3.04 -19.89
CA ASP A 274 10.11 -3.25 -19.83
C ASP A 274 9.59 -3.47 -18.40
N ASN A 275 10.31 -4.24 -17.57
CA ASN A 275 9.91 -4.49 -16.20
C ASN A 275 10.07 -3.25 -15.32
N TRP A 276 11.13 -2.47 -15.56
CA TRP A 276 11.36 -1.22 -14.84
C TRP A 276 10.35 -0.13 -15.23
N LEU A 277 9.98 -0.07 -16.51
CA LEU A 277 8.88 0.77 -16.99
C LEU A 277 7.57 0.40 -16.29
N ALA A 278 7.16 -0.87 -16.32
CA ALA A 278 5.92 -1.32 -15.69
C ALA A 278 5.84 -1.00 -14.18
N ASP A 279 6.96 -1.12 -13.46
CA ASP A 279 7.04 -0.81 -12.02
C ASP A 279 6.90 0.69 -11.71
N ASN A 280 7.21 1.58 -12.66
CA ASN A 280 7.22 3.03 -12.47
C ASN A 280 6.11 3.78 -13.23
N GLU A 281 5.54 3.14 -14.25
CA GLU A 281 4.57 3.74 -15.17
C GLU A 281 3.32 4.20 -14.44
N LEU A 282 2.75 3.38 -13.55
CA LEU A 282 1.52 3.73 -12.83
C LEU A 282 1.70 4.94 -11.90
N GLY A 283 2.83 5.01 -11.19
CA GLY A 283 3.17 6.15 -10.33
C GLY A 283 3.46 7.42 -11.14
N LEU A 284 4.14 7.27 -12.29
CA LEU A 284 4.45 8.36 -13.19
C LEU A 284 3.22 8.91 -13.92
N GLN A 285 2.30 8.03 -14.35
CA GLN A 285 1.02 8.41 -14.95
C GLN A 285 0.15 9.16 -13.94
N ALA A 286 0.10 8.74 -12.68
CA ALA A 286 -0.58 9.46 -11.62
C ALA A 286 0.04 10.86 -11.37
N ALA A 287 1.37 10.96 -11.41
CA ALA A 287 2.08 12.24 -11.30
C ALA A 287 1.79 13.18 -12.49
N LEU A 288 1.69 12.64 -13.71
CA LEU A 288 1.30 13.37 -14.92
C LEU A 288 -0.15 13.84 -14.88
N ALA A 289 -1.08 12.98 -14.43
CA ALA A 289 -2.48 13.34 -14.29
C ALA A 289 -2.66 14.53 -13.34
N ALA A 290 -1.98 14.51 -12.18
CA ALA A 290 -2.02 15.62 -11.23
C ALA A 290 -1.40 16.91 -11.80
N TYR A 291 -0.34 16.80 -12.60
CA TYR A 291 0.25 17.94 -13.31
C TYR A 291 -0.74 18.58 -14.29
N GLN A 292 -1.47 17.76 -15.04
CA GLN A 292 -2.47 18.23 -16.00
C GLN A 292 -3.67 18.86 -15.32
N GLU A 293 -4.20 18.23 -14.28
CA GLU A 293 -5.31 18.76 -13.50
C GLU A 293 -4.95 20.13 -12.90
N TRP A 294 -3.75 20.26 -12.32
CA TRP A 294 -3.26 21.54 -11.81
C TRP A 294 -3.16 22.61 -12.91
N SER A 295 -2.54 22.26 -14.03
CA SER A 295 -2.32 23.17 -15.15
C SER A 295 -3.63 23.65 -15.78
N GLN A 296 -4.64 22.77 -15.86
CA GLN A 296 -5.98 23.11 -16.35
C GLN A 296 -6.75 24.01 -15.37
N LEU A 297 -6.69 23.72 -14.07
CA LEU A 297 -7.43 24.48 -13.06
C LEU A 297 -6.87 25.89 -12.83
N ARG A 298 -5.56 26.07 -12.99
CA ARG A 298 -4.87 27.33 -12.66
C ARG A 298 -4.34 28.08 -13.87
N ASN A 299 -4.43 27.49 -15.07
CA ASN A 299 -3.84 28.02 -16.30
C ASN A 299 -2.32 28.29 -16.17
N GLU A 300 -1.67 27.59 -15.25
CA GLU A 300 -0.26 27.74 -14.89
C GLU A 300 0.27 26.39 -14.41
N ALA A 301 1.53 26.10 -14.72
CA ALA A 301 2.17 24.88 -14.25
C ALA A 301 2.56 24.98 -12.76
N PRO A 302 2.60 23.86 -12.02
CA PRO A 302 3.05 23.87 -10.63
C PRO A 302 4.52 24.26 -10.51
N ASP A 303 4.88 24.96 -9.44
CA ASP A 303 6.26 25.38 -9.17
C ASP A 303 7.07 24.24 -8.55
N ARG A 304 6.44 23.39 -7.73
CA ARG A 304 7.09 22.28 -7.03
C ARG A 304 6.25 21.02 -7.06
N LEU A 305 6.92 19.86 -6.99
CA LEU A 305 6.27 18.56 -6.88
C LEU A 305 5.36 18.44 -5.64
N ALA A 306 5.71 19.17 -4.56
CA ALA A 306 4.91 19.21 -3.34
C ALA A 306 3.54 19.90 -3.52
N ASP A 307 3.40 20.79 -4.51
CA ASP A 307 2.18 21.56 -4.73
C ASP A 307 1.06 20.69 -5.29
N MET A 308 1.41 19.66 -6.06
CA MET A 308 0.46 18.76 -6.76
C MET A 308 -0.24 17.73 -5.86
N MET A 309 -0.15 17.86 -4.52
CA MET A 309 -0.78 16.96 -3.53
C MET A 309 -0.66 15.45 -3.84
N LEU A 310 0.46 15.04 -4.46
CA LEU A 310 0.70 13.64 -4.82
C LEU A 310 0.84 12.78 -3.56
N ASP A 311 0.27 11.58 -3.56
CA ASP A 311 0.55 10.54 -2.56
C ASP A 311 2.02 10.11 -2.62
N GLU A 312 2.58 9.64 -1.49
CA GLU A 312 3.99 9.24 -1.39
C GLU A 312 4.41 8.22 -2.46
N ASN A 313 3.51 7.33 -2.87
CA ASN A 313 3.77 6.33 -3.90
C ASN A 313 3.86 6.91 -5.32
N HIS A 314 3.25 8.09 -5.57
CA HIS A 314 3.27 8.75 -6.88
C HIS A 314 4.45 9.72 -7.02
N ARG A 315 5.09 10.09 -5.91
CA ARG A 315 6.27 10.98 -5.91
C ARG A 315 7.56 10.23 -6.20
N VAL A 316 7.57 8.92 -6.01
CA VAL A 316 8.78 8.10 -5.96
C VAL A 316 8.99 7.34 -7.26
N CYS A 317 10.19 7.48 -7.82
CA CYS A 317 10.76 6.54 -8.76
C CYS A 317 11.46 5.41 -7.98
N GLN A 318 11.29 4.17 -8.41
CA GLN A 318 11.89 3.00 -7.76
C GLN A 318 13.15 2.55 -8.52
N ARG A 319 14.29 2.43 -7.80
CA ARG A 319 15.49 1.71 -8.28
C ARG A 319 15.65 0.38 -7.55
N ARG A 320 16.34 -0.55 -8.23
CA ARG A 320 16.91 -1.80 -7.69
C ARG A 320 17.39 -1.64 -6.24
N LYS A 321 17.06 -2.64 -5.40
CA LYS A 321 17.37 -2.75 -3.96
C LYS A 321 16.54 -1.86 -3.02
N GLY A 322 15.34 -1.42 -3.43
CA GLY A 322 14.45 -0.64 -2.57
C GLY A 322 14.94 0.80 -2.33
N ARG A 323 15.78 1.33 -3.23
CA ARG A 323 16.12 2.75 -3.21
C ARG A 323 15.04 3.51 -3.94
N ASN A 324 14.22 4.16 -3.14
CA ASN A 324 13.23 5.12 -3.57
C ASN A 324 13.90 6.48 -3.65
N ALA A 325 13.68 7.18 -4.75
CA ALA A 325 14.01 8.59 -4.85
C ALA A 325 12.85 9.30 -5.53
N ASP A 326 12.63 10.55 -5.14
CA ASP A 326 11.60 11.34 -5.78
C ASP A 326 11.90 11.52 -7.27
N TRP A 327 10.85 11.54 -8.09
CA TRP A 327 10.96 11.97 -9.47
C TRP A 327 11.63 13.34 -9.52
N LEU A 328 12.57 13.51 -10.46
CA LEU A 328 13.14 14.83 -10.71
C LEU A 328 12.06 15.64 -11.42
N TYR A 329 11.41 16.52 -10.66
CA TYR A 329 10.47 17.48 -11.20
C TYR A 329 11.21 18.59 -11.92
N LEU A 330 10.94 18.74 -13.21
CA LEU A 330 11.59 19.74 -14.04
C LEU A 330 10.77 21.04 -14.14
N GLY A 331 9.59 21.10 -13.52
CA GLY A 331 8.79 22.32 -13.40
C GLY A 331 8.06 22.73 -14.67
N GLY A 332 7.32 23.84 -14.60
CA GLY A 332 6.74 24.48 -15.79
C GLY A 332 7.03 25.96 -15.97
N ARG A 333 8.14 26.45 -15.41
CA ARG A 333 8.67 27.79 -15.73
C ARG A 333 8.98 27.89 -17.24
N GLU A 334 8.97 29.11 -17.80
CA GLU A 334 9.24 29.38 -19.22
C GLU A 334 10.58 28.78 -19.70
N ALA A 335 11.54 28.68 -18.79
CA ALA A 335 12.84 28.04 -18.97
C ALA A 335 12.77 26.52 -18.66
N GLY A 336 11.92 25.80 -19.40
CA GLY A 336 11.74 24.35 -19.24
C GLY A 336 12.79 23.52 -19.99
N ALA A 337 12.89 22.23 -19.65
CA ALA A 337 13.66 21.25 -20.41
C ALA A 337 12.80 20.69 -21.55
N TYR A 338 13.32 20.63 -22.78
CA TYR A 338 12.58 20.18 -23.95
C TYR A 338 13.25 19.02 -24.67
N LEU A 339 12.45 18.05 -25.09
CA LEU A 339 12.83 16.94 -25.97
C LEU A 339 11.96 17.03 -27.22
N ASP A 340 12.57 17.17 -28.40
CA ASP A 340 11.86 17.25 -29.69
C ASP A 340 10.70 18.26 -29.75
N SER A 341 10.88 19.42 -29.09
CA SER A 341 9.89 20.50 -28.92
C SER A 341 8.76 20.23 -27.92
N GLU A 342 8.74 19.06 -27.29
CA GLU A 342 7.85 18.77 -26.16
C GLU A 342 8.52 19.05 -24.83
N ARG A 343 7.76 19.59 -23.88
CA ARG A 343 8.28 19.89 -22.54
C ARG A 343 8.38 18.61 -21.72
N VAL A 344 9.55 18.37 -21.14
CA VAL A 344 9.77 17.31 -20.16
C VAL A 344 9.41 17.82 -18.77
N VAL A 345 8.47 17.14 -18.11
CA VAL A 345 7.92 17.52 -16.81
C VAL A 345 8.55 16.71 -15.68
N TYR A 346 8.78 15.42 -15.92
CA TYR A 346 9.41 14.52 -14.95
C TYR A 346 10.56 13.76 -15.60
N LEU A 347 11.60 13.51 -14.81
CA LEU A 347 12.74 12.70 -15.21
C LEU A 347 13.10 11.71 -14.10
N SER A 348 13.38 10.47 -14.49
CA SER A 348 13.88 9.46 -13.56
C SER A 348 15.24 9.88 -12.98
N PRO A 349 15.43 9.81 -11.65
CA PRO A 349 16.73 9.99 -11.03
C PRO A 349 17.70 8.83 -11.36
N PHE A 350 17.18 7.73 -11.92
CA PHE A 350 17.89 6.49 -12.14
C PHE A 350 18.02 6.14 -13.61
N GLU A 351 19.16 5.52 -13.94
CA GLU A 351 19.48 4.96 -15.25
C GLU A 351 19.39 3.43 -15.19
N VAL A 352 18.77 2.85 -16.21
CA VAL A 352 18.63 1.41 -16.44
C VAL A 352 18.99 1.13 -17.89
N ASP A 353 19.97 0.24 -18.11
CA ASP A 353 20.45 -0.17 -19.43
C ASP A 353 20.78 1.02 -20.36
N GLY A 354 21.41 2.07 -19.82
CA GLY A 354 21.81 3.27 -20.56
C GLY A 354 20.69 4.29 -20.82
N HIS A 355 19.48 4.01 -20.33
CA HIS A 355 18.29 4.83 -20.56
C HIS A 355 17.71 5.38 -19.25
N ARG A 356 16.94 6.46 -19.38
CA ARG A 356 16.09 7.01 -18.32
C ARG A 356 14.68 7.18 -18.83
N ILE A 357 13.72 7.11 -17.91
CA ILE A 357 12.33 7.48 -18.18
C ILE A 357 12.19 8.99 -18.07
N ALA A 358 11.60 9.61 -19.09
CA ALA A 358 11.16 10.98 -19.08
C ALA A 358 9.65 11.02 -19.37
N ALA A 359 8.96 11.96 -18.73
CA ALA A 359 7.54 12.17 -18.97
C ALA A 359 7.31 13.57 -19.54
N LEU A 360 6.56 13.62 -20.64
CA LEU A 360 6.28 14.82 -21.40
C LEU A 360 4.98 15.47 -20.93
N ALA A 361 4.83 16.77 -21.18
CA ALA A 361 3.61 17.51 -20.84
C ALA A 361 2.37 17.00 -21.60
N SER A 362 2.58 16.31 -22.72
CA SER A 362 1.58 15.61 -23.53
C SER A 362 1.03 14.32 -22.89
N SER A 363 1.52 13.94 -21.71
CA SER A 363 1.34 12.63 -21.06
C SER A 363 2.09 11.46 -21.69
N GLU A 364 2.94 11.71 -22.69
CA GLU A 364 3.77 10.65 -23.24
C GLU A 364 4.92 10.30 -22.28
N VAL A 365 5.20 9.01 -22.13
CA VAL A 365 6.33 8.49 -21.37
C VAL A 365 7.33 7.94 -22.36
N VAL A 366 8.53 8.52 -22.37
CA VAL A 366 9.58 8.20 -23.33
C VAL A 366 10.83 7.72 -22.63
N LEU A 367 11.57 6.85 -23.31
CA LEU A 367 12.90 6.44 -22.91
C LEU A 367 13.92 7.33 -23.60
N ILE A 368 14.78 7.96 -22.81
CA ILE A 368 15.86 8.82 -23.32
C ILE A 368 17.21 8.25 -22.93
N SER A 369 18.23 8.50 -23.76
CA SER A 369 19.59 8.09 -23.47
C SER A 369 20.17 8.86 -22.28
N ALA A 370 21.21 8.30 -21.66
CA ALA A 370 21.96 8.98 -20.61
C ALA A 370 22.54 10.34 -21.08
N GLU A 371 22.88 10.48 -22.36
CA GLU A 371 23.37 11.72 -22.96
C GLU A 371 22.26 12.77 -23.06
N GLN A 372 21.09 12.40 -23.59
CA GLN A 372 19.91 13.28 -23.66
C GLN A 372 19.48 13.74 -22.26
N ALA A 373 19.48 12.83 -21.27
CA ALA A 373 19.16 13.20 -19.89
C ALA A 373 20.16 14.21 -19.29
N LYS A 374 21.45 14.07 -19.62
CA LYS A 374 22.49 14.99 -19.17
C LYS A 374 22.32 16.36 -19.81
N GLU A 375 21.92 16.42 -21.06
CA GLU A 375 21.59 17.66 -21.76
C GLU A 375 20.40 18.37 -21.12
N LEU A 376 19.29 17.67 -20.88
CA LEU A 376 18.10 18.22 -20.19
C LEU A 376 18.44 18.80 -18.81
N LEU A 377 19.23 18.07 -18.01
CA LEU A 377 19.68 18.55 -16.70
C LEU A 377 20.63 19.75 -16.79
N THR A 378 21.36 19.89 -17.90
CA THR A 378 22.25 21.03 -18.14
C THR A 378 21.45 22.27 -18.56
N GLN A 379 20.41 22.12 -19.38
CA GLN A 379 19.48 23.21 -19.74
C GLN A 379 18.90 23.86 -18.48
N ILE A 380 18.43 23.07 -17.52
CA ILE A 380 17.89 23.54 -16.24
C ILE A 380 18.93 24.29 -15.42
N ARG A 381 20.16 23.78 -15.35
CA ARG A 381 21.26 24.39 -14.56
C ARG A 381 21.72 25.73 -15.14
N LEU A 382 21.72 25.87 -16.46
CA LEU A 382 22.09 27.10 -17.14
C LEU A 382 21.03 28.20 -16.99
N GLN A 383 19.77 27.81 -16.79
CA GLN A 383 18.63 28.71 -16.64
C GLN A 383 18.30 29.08 -15.18
N ALA A 384 18.89 28.38 -14.21
CA ALA A 384 18.79 28.69 -12.78
C ALA A 384 19.86 29.69 -12.29
N ARG A 385 20.75 30.14 -13.18
CA ARG A 385 21.69 31.25 -13.00
C ARG A 385 21.18 32.47 -13.73
#